data_AF-A0A9D4IMM1-F1
#
_entry.id   AF-A0A9D4IMM1-F1
#
_cell.length_a   1.000
_cell.length_b   1.000
_cell.length_c   1.000
_cell.angle_alpha   90.00
_cell.angle_beta   90.00
_cell.angle_gamma   90.00
#
_symmetry.space_group_name_H-M   'P 1'
#
loop_
_entity.id
_entity.type
_entity.pdbx_description
1 polymer ?
#
loop_
_entity_poly.entity_id
_entity_poly.type
_entity_poly.pdbx_seq_one_letter_code
_entity_poly.pdbx_strand_id
1 'polypeptide(L)'
;MKIKECVLLALCAIVNCVNGLPANTYRTEKGLICYLCPPGKFFVRDCSLDYEIAICSLCPNGYYIAISSVAERCQPCSSVCPNTNYESPDDQPEIITVNCTSATDIQCECKPGFWRESGLHGMCRRAKLCEEGRGVKALATGNSDTVCEHCEPGQTFSNMSSANEKCRPCTKCDALMYVGRVCLPNRDTECILLSTIITTKTTTSLKTHGAQKTLHLGIGLGFGTFVFAGIVIVGVWCRVRRKRKHAYRSSSKDQLSSSKRTHSSESDLDSTSKDDGFNENLSKSSALRESDHCISGPSGDRGILKKEKDNTLSQCMMDIYRDKMLSVGAIVRSNEVVGTGFRVEKQCIVTALHVVMEIIDPRKCGEHNFSKLKEASIVFSDNPFDPSARHYNFSAESFYFYEDLDVAILEIPHPDGMLPKKLTLRKEPVDLVDTVSLIGYGHPGNSNKHFENSCQILYSNSHEINYVHTVFRKNIDKFRTGLLPGYDSSMVERGYQGHDSPHLILMHCFMEHGASGSPILACVNPSEGIVEVVGVLTRGFPEFNFCLDKRHKYYLPDNCRFEAGPRMTSIYERMTSQSNEIMADLFG
;
A
#
# COMPACT_ATOMS: atom_id res chain seq x y z
N MET A 1 -13.40 -53.82 -25.92
CA MET A 1 -12.88 -54.98 -26.69
C MET A 1 -11.94 -55.77 -25.82
N LYS A 2 -12.08 -57.11 -25.79
CA LYS A 2 -11.38 -57.99 -24.85
C LYS A 2 -9.94 -58.20 -25.35
N ILE A 3 -8.96 -58.14 -24.44
CA ILE A 3 -7.51 -58.37 -24.64
C ILE A 3 -7.17 -59.61 -25.50
N LYS A 4 -8.08 -60.60 -25.54
CA LYS A 4 -7.95 -61.81 -26.37
C LYS A 4 -7.98 -61.56 -27.89
N GLU A 5 -8.62 -60.49 -28.37
CA GLU A 5 -8.64 -60.16 -29.81
C GLU A 5 -7.32 -59.51 -30.27
N CYS A 6 -6.64 -58.77 -29.40
CA CYS A 6 -5.33 -58.16 -29.69
C CYS A 6 -4.20 -59.19 -29.80
N VAL A 7 -4.24 -60.27 -28.99
CA VAL A 7 -3.22 -61.32 -29.01
C VAL A 7 -3.32 -62.16 -30.30
N LEU A 8 -4.53 -62.37 -30.82
CA LEU A 8 -4.74 -63.10 -32.07
C LEU A 8 -4.26 -62.30 -33.30
N LEU A 9 -4.46 -60.97 -33.29
CA LEU A 9 -3.92 -60.06 -34.31
C LEU A 9 -2.39 -59.98 -34.27
N ALA A 10 -1.79 -59.98 -33.07
CA ALA A 10 -0.33 -59.95 -32.90
C ALA A 10 0.35 -61.25 -33.37
N LEU A 11 -0.28 -62.41 -33.15
CA LEU A 11 0.25 -63.70 -33.63
C LEU A 11 0.14 -63.85 -35.16
N CYS A 12 -0.90 -63.27 -35.78
CA CYS A 12 -1.02 -63.24 -37.24
C CYS A 12 0.06 -62.35 -37.90
N ALA A 13 0.47 -61.27 -37.24
CA ALA A 13 1.55 -60.41 -37.69
C ALA A 13 2.93 -61.08 -37.61
N ILE A 14 3.17 -61.96 -36.62
CA ILE A 14 4.44 -62.66 -36.45
C ILE A 14 4.65 -63.77 -37.49
N VAL A 15 3.58 -64.46 -37.93
CA VAL A 15 3.68 -65.50 -38.99
C VAL A 15 3.98 -64.90 -40.38
N ASN A 16 3.57 -63.65 -40.63
CA ASN A 16 3.87 -62.95 -41.89
C ASN A 16 5.31 -62.41 -42.00
N CYS A 17 6.12 -62.43 -40.93
CA CYS A 17 7.51 -61.97 -40.99
C CYS A 17 8.49 -63.00 -41.57
N VAL A 18 8.08 -64.26 -41.77
CA VAL A 18 8.98 -65.33 -42.27
C VAL A 18 9.00 -65.42 -43.80
N ASN A 19 8.03 -64.79 -44.49
CA ASN A 19 8.01 -64.65 -45.95
C ASN A 19 7.88 -63.16 -46.28
N GLY A 20 9.02 -62.48 -46.48
CA GLY A 20 9.14 -61.03 -46.69
C GLY A 20 8.37 -60.50 -47.90
N LEU A 21 7.07 -60.36 -47.77
CA LEU A 21 6.19 -59.67 -48.69
C LEU A 21 6.55 -58.18 -48.70
N PRO A 22 6.60 -57.52 -49.87
CA PRO A 22 6.79 -56.08 -49.95
C PRO A 22 5.73 -55.31 -49.15
N ALA A 23 6.07 -54.13 -48.64
CA ALA A 23 5.12 -53.27 -47.94
C ALA A 23 3.86 -53.00 -48.80
N ASN A 24 2.69 -52.97 -48.17
CA ASN A 24 1.38 -52.80 -48.82
C ASN A 24 0.99 -53.91 -49.82
N THR A 25 1.46 -55.15 -49.61
CA THR A 25 1.04 -56.32 -50.40
C THR A 25 0.39 -57.40 -49.53
N TYR A 26 -0.35 -58.31 -50.15
CA TYR A 26 -0.88 -59.52 -49.54
C TYR A 26 -0.85 -60.68 -50.53
N ARG A 27 -0.92 -61.92 -50.02
CA ARG A 27 -0.94 -63.13 -50.85
C ARG A 27 -2.37 -63.69 -50.92
N THR A 28 -2.81 -63.99 -52.13
CA THR A 28 -4.13 -64.59 -52.41
C THR A 28 -4.12 -66.10 -52.16
N GLU A 29 -5.31 -66.71 -52.09
CA GLU A 29 -5.44 -68.19 -51.99
C GLU A 29 -4.85 -68.92 -53.21
N LYS A 30 -4.83 -68.26 -54.38
CA LYS A 30 -4.23 -68.78 -55.61
C LYS A 30 -2.72 -68.60 -55.69
N GLY A 31 -2.10 -68.05 -54.65
CA GLY A 31 -0.65 -67.86 -54.54
C GLY A 31 -0.11 -66.57 -55.15
N LEU A 32 -0.97 -65.77 -55.81
CA LEU A 32 -0.61 -64.46 -56.37
C LEU A 32 -0.30 -63.44 -55.27
N ILE A 33 0.61 -62.52 -55.54
CA ILE A 33 0.95 -61.38 -54.67
C ILE A 33 0.26 -60.14 -55.24
N CYS A 34 -0.65 -59.53 -54.48
CA CYS A 34 -1.39 -58.34 -54.88
C CYS A 34 -1.03 -57.13 -54.01
N TYR A 35 -1.13 -55.91 -54.56
CA TYR A 35 -1.14 -54.69 -53.75
C TYR A 35 -2.51 -54.49 -53.09
N LEU A 36 -2.48 -54.00 -51.85
CA LEU A 36 -3.68 -53.66 -51.08
C LEU A 36 -4.50 -52.55 -51.77
N CYS A 37 -5.81 -52.50 -51.50
CA CYS A 37 -6.62 -51.36 -51.93
C CYS A 37 -6.14 -50.09 -51.24
N PRO A 38 -5.96 -48.97 -51.96
CA PRO A 38 -5.53 -47.71 -51.36
C PRO A 38 -6.62 -47.14 -50.44
N PRO A 39 -6.26 -46.22 -49.51
CA PRO A 39 -7.24 -45.46 -48.73
C PRO A 39 -8.28 -44.83 -49.64
N GLY A 40 -9.56 -44.82 -49.23
CA GLY A 40 -10.64 -44.42 -50.12
C GLY A 40 -11.46 -45.55 -50.73
N LYS A 41 -10.93 -46.78 -50.73
CA LYS A 41 -11.51 -47.88 -51.50
C LYS A 41 -11.62 -49.17 -50.70
N PHE A 42 -12.74 -49.87 -50.85
CA PHE A 42 -12.95 -51.20 -50.30
C PHE A 42 -12.62 -52.28 -51.33
N PHE A 43 -12.24 -53.44 -50.83
CA PHE A 43 -11.86 -54.60 -51.59
C PHE A 43 -13.08 -55.28 -52.22
N VAL A 44 -13.00 -55.62 -53.50
CA VAL A 44 -14.05 -56.35 -54.23
C VAL A 44 -13.59 -57.77 -54.55
N ARG A 45 -12.38 -57.92 -55.09
CA ARG A 45 -11.76 -59.21 -55.38
C ARG A 45 -10.26 -59.09 -55.63
N ASP A 46 -9.59 -60.23 -55.63
CA ASP A 46 -8.16 -60.32 -55.88
C ASP A 46 -7.73 -59.77 -57.25
N CYS A 47 -6.46 -59.35 -57.32
CA CYS A 47 -5.78 -59.00 -58.55
C CYS A 47 -5.71 -60.21 -59.51
N SER A 48 -5.55 -59.93 -60.81
CA SER A 48 -5.51 -60.98 -61.83
C SER A 48 -4.09 -61.37 -62.24
N LEU A 49 -3.10 -60.52 -61.95
CA LEU A 49 -1.67 -60.75 -62.16
C LEU A 49 -0.86 -60.36 -60.91
N ASP A 50 0.31 -60.99 -60.74
CA ASP A 50 1.25 -60.64 -59.66
C ASP A 50 1.64 -59.16 -59.71
N TYR A 51 1.70 -58.55 -58.53
CA TYR A 51 2.04 -57.15 -58.30
C TYR A 51 1.09 -56.16 -58.97
N GLU A 52 -0.18 -56.51 -59.14
CA GLU A 52 -1.25 -55.55 -59.45
C GLU A 52 -2.02 -55.15 -58.18
N ILE A 53 -2.65 -53.98 -58.22
CA ILE A 53 -3.60 -53.57 -57.18
C ILE A 53 -4.82 -54.49 -57.26
N ALA A 54 -5.30 -54.92 -56.10
CA ALA A 54 -6.58 -55.61 -56.00
C ALA A 54 -7.69 -54.82 -56.73
N ILE A 55 -8.77 -55.52 -57.11
CA ILE A 55 -9.92 -54.83 -57.70
C ILE A 55 -10.68 -54.17 -56.56
N CYS A 56 -10.71 -52.84 -56.58
CA CYS A 56 -11.25 -52.02 -55.50
C CYS A 56 -12.36 -51.08 -56.01
N SER A 57 -13.32 -50.78 -55.15
CA SER A 57 -14.37 -49.80 -55.42
C SER A 57 -14.33 -48.66 -54.40
N LEU A 58 -14.83 -47.49 -54.78
CA LEU A 58 -14.81 -46.30 -53.93
C LEU A 58 -15.75 -46.47 -52.74
N CYS A 59 -15.35 -46.01 -51.55
CA CYS A 59 -16.26 -45.96 -50.41
C CYS A 59 -17.47 -45.04 -50.73
N PRO A 60 -18.69 -45.48 -50.38
CA PRO A 60 -19.88 -44.66 -50.54
C PRO A 60 -19.86 -43.45 -49.58
N ASN A 61 -20.66 -42.44 -49.88
CA ASN A 61 -20.79 -41.25 -49.02
C ASN A 61 -21.15 -41.66 -47.58
N GLY A 62 -20.45 -41.06 -46.60
CA GLY A 62 -20.61 -41.38 -45.18
C GLY A 62 -19.78 -42.57 -44.71
N TYR A 63 -18.87 -43.10 -45.54
CA TYR A 63 -17.96 -44.17 -45.16
C TYR A 63 -16.53 -43.91 -45.64
N TYR A 64 -15.54 -44.47 -44.93
CA TYR A 64 -14.12 -44.30 -45.22
C TYR A 64 -13.27 -45.55 -44.93
N ILE A 65 -12.06 -45.58 -45.51
CA ILE A 65 -10.97 -46.49 -45.13
C ILE A 65 -9.66 -45.67 -45.13
N ALA A 66 -9.01 -45.56 -43.97
CA ALA A 66 -7.83 -44.70 -43.78
C ALA A 66 -6.48 -45.37 -44.10
N ILE A 67 -6.45 -46.70 -44.21
CA ILE A 67 -5.24 -47.47 -44.44
C ILE A 67 -5.36 -48.29 -45.71
N SER A 68 -4.24 -48.59 -46.35
CA SER A 68 -4.25 -49.56 -47.45
C SER A 68 -4.62 -50.94 -46.89
N SER A 69 -5.67 -51.57 -47.38
CA SER A 69 -6.18 -52.83 -46.82
C SER A 69 -6.95 -53.69 -47.82
N VAL A 70 -7.35 -54.89 -47.39
CA VAL A 70 -8.31 -55.76 -48.09
C VAL A 70 -9.69 -55.72 -47.40
N ALA A 71 -10.05 -54.59 -46.78
CA ALA A 71 -11.33 -54.49 -46.11
C ALA A 71 -12.49 -54.56 -47.12
N GLU A 72 -13.37 -55.55 -46.96
CA GLU A 72 -14.56 -55.75 -47.80
C GLU A 72 -15.64 -54.69 -47.58
N ARG A 73 -15.56 -53.93 -46.49
CA ARG A 73 -16.52 -52.90 -46.12
C ARG A 73 -15.80 -51.67 -45.59
N CYS A 74 -16.28 -50.51 -46.00
CA CYS A 74 -15.82 -49.24 -45.45
C CYS A 74 -16.35 -49.04 -44.03
N GLN A 75 -15.60 -48.30 -43.21
CA GLN A 75 -16.03 -47.89 -41.88
C GLN A 75 -17.01 -46.72 -41.99
N PRO A 76 -18.08 -46.68 -41.19
CA PRO A 76 -18.93 -45.50 -41.14
C PRO A 76 -18.14 -44.32 -40.61
N CYS A 77 -18.33 -43.14 -41.21
CA CYS A 77 -17.76 -41.90 -40.67
C CYS A 77 -18.33 -41.65 -39.26
N SER A 78 -17.49 -41.15 -38.37
CA SER A 78 -17.95 -40.63 -37.09
C SER A 78 -18.81 -39.39 -37.31
N SER A 79 -19.90 -39.26 -36.57
CA SER A 79 -20.80 -38.09 -36.64
C SER A 79 -20.47 -37.03 -35.58
N VAL A 80 -19.68 -37.38 -34.57
CA VAL A 80 -19.27 -36.54 -33.44
C VAL A 80 -17.83 -36.87 -33.04
N CYS A 81 -17.14 -35.92 -32.41
CA CYS A 81 -15.78 -36.13 -31.91
C CYS A 81 -15.76 -37.13 -30.72
N PRO A 82 -14.67 -37.87 -30.48
CA PRO A 82 -14.66 -39.00 -29.53
C PRO A 82 -14.80 -38.62 -28.04
N ASN A 83 -14.47 -37.38 -27.66
CA ASN A 83 -14.39 -36.95 -26.25
C ASN A 83 -15.66 -36.20 -25.78
N THR A 84 -16.84 -36.78 -25.97
CA THR A 84 -18.14 -36.13 -25.69
C THR A 84 -18.74 -36.43 -24.32
N ASN A 85 -17.96 -36.86 -23.32
CA ASN A 85 -18.49 -37.23 -21.98
C ASN A 85 -18.94 -36.03 -21.12
N TYR A 86 -19.26 -34.88 -21.71
CA TYR A 86 -19.76 -33.70 -21.00
C TYR A 86 -21.29 -33.66 -21.05
N GLU A 87 -21.91 -33.41 -19.89
CA GLU A 87 -23.37 -33.43 -19.68
C GLU A 87 -24.11 -32.30 -20.42
N SER A 88 -23.40 -31.28 -20.91
CA SER A 88 -23.95 -30.12 -21.63
C SER A 88 -23.41 -30.02 -23.07
N PRO A 89 -24.27 -29.84 -24.10
CA PRO A 89 -23.86 -29.60 -25.48
C PRO A 89 -22.98 -28.36 -25.68
N ASP A 90 -23.13 -27.34 -24.83
CA ASP A 90 -22.35 -26.10 -24.88
C ASP A 90 -20.91 -26.27 -24.34
N ASP A 91 -20.67 -27.34 -23.57
CA ASP A 91 -19.37 -27.66 -22.97
C ASP A 91 -18.55 -28.65 -23.80
N GLN A 92 -18.99 -29.02 -25.02
CA GLN A 92 -18.19 -29.86 -25.91
C GLN A 92 -16.91 -29.12 -26.33
N PRO A 93 -15.72 -29.62 -25.97
CA PRO A 93 -14.48 -28.86 -26.12
C PRO A 93 -13.80 -29.11 -27.48
N GLU A 94 -14.35 -29.98 -28.32
CA GLU A 94 -13.85 -30.33 -29.66
C GLU A 94 -14.84 -29.95 -30.76
N ILE A 95 -14.32 -29.52 -31.91
CA ILE A 95 -15.08 -29.19 -33.12
C ILE A 95 -14.51 -29.94 -34.33
N ILE A 96 -15.38 -30.28 -35.28
CA ILE A 96 -14.96 -30.88 -36.55
C ILE A 96 -14.34 -29.78 -37.43
N THR A 97 -13.06 -29.95 -37.79
CA THR A 97 -12.35 -29.02 -38.68
C THR A 97 -12.24 -29.55 -40.11
N VAL A 98 -12.21 -30.87 -40.26
CA VAL A 98 -12.18 -31.54 -41.56
C VAL A 98 -13.31 -32.57 -41.63
N ASN A 99 -14.14 -32.46 -42.67
CA ASN A 99 -15.22 -33.41 -42.93
C ASN A 99 -14.67 -34.75 -43.38
N CYS A 100 -15.43 -35.81 -43.10
CA CYS A 100 -15.10 -37.16 -43.56
C CYS A 100 -14.98 -37.21 -45.08
N THR A 101 -13.98 -37.94 -45.56
CA THR A 101 -13.78 -38.27 -46.98
C THR A 101 -13.80 -39.77 -47.15
N SER A 102 -13.75 -40.29 -48.37
CA SER A 102 -13.62 -41.74 -48.57
C SER A 102 -12.35 -42.31 -47.93
N ALA A 103 -11.31 -41.48 -47.72
CA ALA A 103 -10.00 -41.91 -47.23
C ALA A 103 -9.71 -41.49 -45.78
N THR A 104 -10.54 -40.66 -45.16
CA THR A 104 -10.28 -40.14 -43.80
C THR A 104 -11.59 -39.98 -43.04
N ASP A 105 -11.60 -40.31 -41.75
CA ASP A 105 -12.69 -39.92 -40.86
C ASP A 105 -12.72 -38.39 -40.68
N ILE A 106 -13.69 -37.89 -39.91
CA ILE A 106 -13.67 -36.53 -39.39
C ILE A 106 -12.37 -36.25 -38.62
N GLN A 107 -11.85 -35.04 -38.71
CA GLN A 107 -10.75 -34.56 -37.85
C GLN A 107 -11.27 -33.51 -36.87
N CYS A 108 -10.83 -33.63 -35.63
CA CYS A 108 -11.31 -32.82 -34.51
C CYS A 108 -10.17 -31.99 -33.90
N GLU A 109 -10.45 -30.71 -33.65
CA GLU A 109 -9.56 -29.81 -32.92
C GLU A 109 -10.27 -29.22 -31.70
N CYS A 110 -9.49 -28.74 -30.73
CA CYS A 110 -10.06 -28.05 -29.59
C CYS A 110 -10.70 -26.73 -30.04
N LYS A 111 -11.90 -26.44 -29.56
CA LYS A 111 -12.59 -25.17 -29.78
C LYS A 111 -11.72 -23.99 -29.30
N PRO A 112 -11.78 -22.79 -29.91
CA PRO A 112 -11.13 -21.60 -29.39
C PRO A 112 -11.41 -21.39 -27.90
N GLY A 113 -10.35 -21.13 -27.12
CA GLY A 113 -10.43 -21.09 -25.65
C GLY A 113 -10.16 -22.42 -24.95
N PHE A 114 -9.80 -23.48 -25.70
CA PHE A 114 -9.34 -24.76 -25.17
C PHE A 114 -8.00 -25.16 -25.83
N TRP A 115 -7.23 -26.01 -25.15
CA TRP A 115 -5.95 -26.56 -25.63
C TRP A 115 -5.84 -28.05 -25.30
N ARG A 116 -5.11 -28.80 -26.13
CA ARG A 116 -4.93 -30.25 -25.96
C ARG A 116 -3.77 -30.54 -25.02
N GLU A 117 -4.07 -31.17 -23.89
CA GLU A 117 -3.07 -31.62 -22.92
C GLU A 117 -2.24 -32.77 -23.51
N SER A 118 -0.91 -32.72 -23.35
CA SER A 118 0.01 -33.76 -23.86
C SER A 118 -0.06 -35.00 -22.96
N GLY A 119 -0.60 -36.12 -23.47
CA GLY A 119 -0.73 -37.39 -22.72
C GLY A 119 -1.54 -38.45 -23.48
N LEU A 120 -1.58 -39.68 -22.94
CA LEU A 120 -2.12 -40.89 -23.60
C LEU A 120 -3.62 -40.83 -23.98
N HIS A 121 -4.35 -39.80 -23.56
CA HIS A 121 -5.76 -39.56 -23.85
C HIS A 121 -6.04 -38.07 -24.11
N GLY A 122 -5.12 -37.34 -24.78
CA GLY A 122 -5.11 -35.86 -24.90
C GLY A 122 -6.49 -35.20 -24.95
N MET A 123 -6.97 -34.74 -23.80
CA MET A 123 -8.27 -34.10 -23.63
C MET A 123 -8.13 -32.58 -23.86
N CYS A 124 -9.15 -31.96 -24.45
CA CYS A 124 -9.21 -30.51 -24.54
C CYS A 124 -9.52 -29.90 -23.17
N ARG A 125 -8.59 -29.12 -22.65
CA ARG A 125 -8.70 -28.37 -21.40
C ARG A 125 -9.04 -26.92 -21.68
N ARG A 126 -9.84 -26.31 -20.81
CA ARG A 126 -10.12 -24.87 -20.89
C ARG A 126 -8.80 -24.11 -20.71
N ALA A 127 -8.57 -23.13 -21.56
CA ALA A 127 -7.40 -22.27 -21.49
C ALA A 127 -7.37 -21.54 -20.15
N LYS A 128 -6.19 -21.46 -19.54
CA LYS A 128 -5.97 -20.75 -18.30
C LYS A 128 -6.28 -19.25 -18.48
N LEU A 129 -6.94 -18.67 -17.48
CA LEU A 129 -7.16 -17.24 -17.38
C LEU A 129 -5.91 -16.57 -16.80
N CYS A 130 -5.53 -15.42 -17.37
CA CYS A 130 -4.63 -14.48 -16.73
C CYS A 130 -5.47 -13.63 -15.77
N GLU A 131 -5.13 -13.70 -14.49
CA GLU A 131 -5.81 -12.96 -13.43
C GLU A 131 -5.57 -11.44 -13.55
N GLU A 132 -6.37 -10.65 -12.83
CA GLU A 132 -6.16 -9.21 -12.69
C GLU A 132 -4.70 -8.92 -12.27
N GLY A 133 -4.07 -7.91 -12.88
CA GLY A 133 -2.63 -7.69 -12.71
C GLY A 133 -1.74 -8.38 -13.74
N ARG A 134 -2.29 -9.31 -14.52
CA ARG A 134 -1.56 -10.09 -15.53
C ARG A 134 -2.29 -10.07 -16.86
N GLY A 135 -1.54 -10.07 -17.95
CA GLY A 135 -2.06 -10.08 -19.31
C GLY A 135 -1.56 -11.28 -20.10
N VAL A 136 -2.23 -11.58 -21.20
CA VAL A 136 -1.85 -12.67 -22.11
C VAL A 136 -0.59 -12.30 -22.89
N LYS A 137 0.50 -13.02 -22.62
CA LYS A 137 1.73 -12.96 -23.40
C LYS A 137 1.59 -13.78 -24.69
N ALA A 138 1.06 -14.99 -24.58
CA ALA A 138 0.78 -15.89 -25.69
C ALA A 138 -0.58 -16.56 -25.52
N LEU A 139 -1.39 -16.54 -26.58
CA LEU A 139 -2.70 -17.17 -26.62
C LEU A 139 -2.57 -18.69 -26.56
N ALA A 140 -3.55 -19.35 -25.95
CA ALA A 140 -3.70 -20.78 -26.08
C ALA A 140 -3.81 -21.16 -27.57
N THR A 141 -3.13 -22.25 -27.93
CA THR A 141 -3.24 -22.88 -29.25
C THR A 141 -3.88 -24.25 -29.08
N GLY A 142 -4.22 -24.92 -30.18
CA GLY A 142 -4.76 -26.28 -30.13
C GLY A 142 -3.90 -27.26 -29.30
N ASN A 143 -2.61 -26.98 -29.10
CA ASN A 143 -1.66 -27.85 -28.40
C ASN A 143 -0.92 -27.19 -27.22
N SER A 144 -1.24 -25.94 -26.85
CA SER A 144 -0.56 -25.22 -25.76
C SER A 144 -1.50 -24.31 -24.99
N ASP A 145 -1.33 -24.24 -23.67
CA ASP A 145 -2.12 -23.34 -22.81
C ASP A 145 -1.75 -21.86 -22.99
N THR A 146 -2.58 -20.97 -22.45
CA THR A 146 -2.33 -19.53 -22.35
C THR A 146 -1.12 -19.24 -21.45
N VAL A 147 -0.23 -18.36 -21.91
CA VAL A 147 0.91 -17.89 -21.13
C VAL A 147 0.65 -16.46 -20.66
N CYS A 148 0.74 -16.23 -19.36
CA CYS A 148 0.51 -14.93 -18.73
C CYS A 148 1.81 -14.22 -18.36
N GLU A 149 1.83 -12.90 -18.50
CA GLU A 149 2.88 -12.00 -18.00
C GLU A 149 2.32 -10.97 -17.03
N HIS A 150 3.17 -10.41 -16.18
CA HIS A 150 2.77 -9.33 -15.28
C HIS A 150 2.66 -8.03 -16.07
N CYS A 151 1.67 -7.21 -15.74
CA CYS A 151 1.59 -5.87 -16.29
C CYS A 151 2.60 -4.95 -15.58
N GLU A 152 3.31 -4.16 -16.39
CA GLU A 152 4.35 -3.25 -15.90
C GLU A 152 3.73 -2.07 -15.12
N PRO A 153 4.04 -1.90 -13.82
CA PRO A 153 3.51 -0.82 -13.00
C PRO A 153 3.71 0.55 -13.65
N GLY A 154 2.68 1.40 -13.63
CA GLY A 154 2.71 2.74 -14.22
C GLY A 154 2.70 2.79 -15.75
N GLN A 155 2.82 1.66 -16.45
CA GLN A 155 2.82 1.60 -17.92
C GLN A 155 1.63 0.83 -18.48
N THR A 156 1.31 -0.33 -17.90
CA THR A 156 0.24 -1.18 -18.37
C THR A 156 -0.58 -1.79 -17.23
N PHE A 157 -1.83 -2.16 -17.51
CA PHE A 157 -2.74 -2.79 -16.55
C PHE A 157 -3.65 -3.85 -17.20
N SER A 158 -4.22 -4.72 -16.37
CA SER A 158 -5.29 -5.67 -16.72
C SER A 158 -6.27 -5.76 -15.56
N ASN A 159 -7.49 -5.23 -15.72
CA ASN A 159 -8.49 -5.12 -14.67
C ASN A 159 -9.55 -6.24 -14.69
N MET A 160 -9.31 -7.31 -15.44
CA MET A 160 -10.21 -8.46 -15.50
C MET A 160 -9.43 -9.75 -15.68
N SER A 161 -10.03 -10.86 -15.25
CA SER A 161 -9.48 -12.19 -15.53
C SER A 161 -9.84 -12.62 -16.95
N SER A 162 -8.83 -12.84 -17.80
CA SER A 162 -9.05 -13.13 -19.23
C SER A 162 -8.03 -14.11 -19.80
N ALA A 163 -8.48 -14.99 -20.71
CA ALA A 163 -7.63 -15.89 -21.49
C ALA A 163 -7.15 -15.28 -22.83
N ASN A 164 -7.60 -14.07 -23.18
CA ASN A 164 -7.29 -13.44 -24.46
C ASN A 164 -6.83 -11.97 -24.38
N GLU A 165 -7.05 -11.26 -23.28
CA GLU A 165 -6.64 -9.86 -23.14
C GLU A 165 -5.17 -9.72 -22.72
N LYS A 166 -4.43 -8.90 -23.46
CA LYS A 166 -3.07 -8.46 -23.09
C LYS A 166 -3.14 -7.32 -22.06
N CYS A 167 -2.01 -7.02 -21.41
CA CYS A 167 -1.88 -5.81 -20.61
C CYS A 167 -2.14 -4.58 -21.51
N ARG A 168 -3.08 -3.73 -21.09
CA ARG A 168 -3.48 -2.51 -21.78
C ARG A 168 -2.61 -1.34 -21.31
N PRO A 169 -2.25 -0.38 -22.16
CA PRO A 169 -1.53 0.80 -21.72
C PRO A 169 -2.39 1.62 -20.76
N CYS A 170 -1.76 2.19 -19.74
CA CYS A 170 -2.42 3.09 -18.81
C CYS A 170 -2.90 4.36 -19.53
N THR A 171 -4.09 4.83 -19.17
CA THR A 171 -4.64 6.10 -19.61
C THR A 171 -3.72 7.24 -19.16
N LYS A 172 -3.44 8.17 -20.07
CA LYS A 172 -2.72 9.41 -19.78
C LYS A 172 -3.75 10.51 -19.63
N CYS A 173 -3.71 11.24 -18.52
CA CYS A 173 -4.64 12.34 -18.30
C CYS A 173 -4.27 13.54 -19.18
N ASP A 174 -5.29 14.14 -19.80
CA ASP A 174 -5.15 15.37 -20.55
C ASP A 174 -4.77 16.54 -19.65
N ALA A 175 -4.21 17.62 -20.22
CA ALA A 175 -3.70 18.77 -19.48
C ALA A 175 -4.73 19.48 -18.55
N LEU A 176 -6.03 19.24 -18.73
CA LEU A 176 -7.11 19.79 -17.90
C LEU A 176 -7.68 18.79 -16.88
N MET A 177 -7.04 17.63 -16.74
CA MET A 177 -7.44 16.55 -15.84
C MET A 177 -6.25 16.14 -14.99
N TYR A 178 -6.49 15.83 -13.72
CA TYR A 178 -5.46 15.30 -12.84
C TYR A 178 -5.65 13.80 -12.63
N VAL A 179 -4.57 13.10 -12.32
CA VAL A 179 -4.59 11.67 -11.99
C VAL A 179 -5.22 11.51 -10.60
N GLY A 180 -6.50 11.15 -10.57
CA GLY A 180 -7.22 10.83 -9.33
C GLY A 180 -6.75 9.52 -8.70
N ARG A 181 -6.45 8.52 -9.54
CA ARG A 181 -5.81 7.27 -9.13
C ARG A 181 -4.72 6.90 -10.11
N VAL A 182 -3.55 6.57 -9.58
CA VAL A 182 -2.41 6.09 -10.37
C VAL A 182 -2.71 4.70 -10.95
N CYS A 183 -2.16 4.45 -12.14
CA CYS A 183 -2.23 3.15 -12.77
C CYS A 183 -1.47 2.09 -11.95
N LEU A 184 -2.11 0.96 -11.69
CA LEU A 184 -1.49 -0.23 -11.10
C LEU A 184 -1.63 -1.39 -12.08
N PRO A 185 -0.87 -2.50 -11.92
CA PRO A 185 -1.01 -3.66 -12.79
C PRO A 185 -2.45 -4.17 -12.95
N ASN A 186 -3.32 -3.96 -11.96
CA ASN A 186 -4.72 -4.42 -11.97
C ASN A 186 -5.78 -3.33 -12.25
N ARG A 187 -5.41 -2.06 -12.45
CA ARG A 187 -6.40 -0.99 -12.70
C ARG A 187 -5.79 0.17 -13.46
N ASP A 188 -6.61 0.79 -14.31
CA ASP A 188 -6.20 1.95 -15.11
C ASP A 188 -5.99 3.20 -14.25
N THR A 189 -5.31 4.19 -14.85
CA THR A 189 -5.32 5.58 -14.40
C THR A 189 -6.75 6.13 -14.41
N GLU A 190 -7.16 6.76 -13.30
CA GLU A 190 -8.41 7.51 -13.24
C GLU A 190 -8.12 9.00 -13.42
N CYS A 191 -8.70 9.62 -14.46
CA CYS A 191 -8.53 11.05 -14.73
C CYS A 191 -9.76 11.83 -14.28
N ILE A 192 -9.55 12.85 -13.45
CA ILE A 192 -10.62 13.68 -12.91
C ILE A 192 -10.50 15.10 -13.48
N LEU A 193 -11.61 15.60 -14.03
CA LEU A 193 -11.69 16.93 -14.62
C LEU A 193 -11.62 18.02 -13.53
N LEU A 194 -10.77 19.02 -13.73
CA LEU A 194 -10.54 20.11 -12.77
C LEU A 194 -11.83 20.89 -12.42
N SER A 195 -12.80 20.98 -13.33
CA SER A 195 -14.04 21.73 -13.10
C SER A 195 -15.03 21.05 -12.16
N THR A 196 -14.93 19.73 -11.95
CA THR A 196 -15.87 18.99 -11.08
C THR A 196 -15.62 19.27 -9.58
N ILE A 197 -14.45 19.82 -9.23
CA ILE A 197 -14.12 20.25 -7.86
C ILE A 197 -14.71 21.63 -7.51
N ILE A 198 -15.00 22.46 -8.52
CA ILE A 198 -15.45 23.86 -8.32
C ILE A 198 -16.92 23.94 -7.83
N THR A 199 -17.70 22.87 -7.92
CA THR A 199 -19.15 22.92 -7.64
C THR A 199 -19.59 22.55 -6.23
N THR A 200 -18.73 22.68 -5.20
CA THR A 200 -19.25 22.77 -3.82
C THR A 200 -18.48 23.80 -2.98
N LYS A 201 -19.24 24.81 -2.51
CA LYS A 201 -18.91 25.83 -1.49
C LYS A 201 -18.20 27.11 -1.95
N THR A 202 -19.02 28.01 -2.51
CA THR A 202 -19.01 29.45 -2.22
C THR A 202 -20.47 29.83 -1.98
N THR A 203 -20.89 30.40 -0.86
CA THR A 203 -20.52 31.74 -0.40
C THR A 203 -20.82 31.95 1.09
N THR A 204 -19.82 32.37 1.86
CA THR A 204 -20.03 33.31 2.97
C THR A 204 -18.88 34.31 2.95
N SER A 205 -19.00 35.33 2.10
CA SER A 205 -18.16 36.53 2.18
C SER A 205 -18.84 37.50 3.13
N LEU A 206 -18.13 37.86 4.20
CA LEU A 206 -18.37 39.11 4.92
C LEU A 206 -18.35 40.28 3.93
N LYS A 207 -19.33 41.19 4.03
CA LYS A 207 -19.16 42.62 3.72
C LYS A 207 -19.89 43.45 4.76
N THR A 208 -19.15 44.37 5.36
CA THR A 208 -19.56 45.43 6.27
C THR A 208 -20.20 46.62 5.55
N HIS A 209 -21.14 47.27 6.24
CA HIS A 209 -21.66 48.64 6.13
C HIS A 209 -22.23 49.17 4.78
N GLY A 210 -23.55 49.37 4.77
CA GLY A 210 -24.27 50.26 3.86
C GLY A 210 -25.75 50.35 4.27
N ALA A 211 -26.20 51.52 4.70
CA ALA A 211 -27.53 51.77 5.23
C ALA A 211 -28.63 51.77 4.14
N GLN A 212 -29.77 51.12 4.40
CA GLN A 212 -31.05 51.49 3.78
C GLN A 212 -32.25 51.08 4.66
N LYS A 213 -33.19 52.02 4.81
CA LYS A 213 -34.37 51.99 5.69
C LYS A 213 -35.60 51.31 5.04
N THR A 214 -36.48 50.79 5.92
CA THR A 214 -37.96 50.55 5.80
C THR A 214 -38.41 49.41 4.86
N LEU A 215 -39.44 48.56 5.12
CA LEU A 215 -40.65 48.63 5.95
C LEU A 215 -41.23 47.21 6.20
N HIS A 216 -41.95 47.03 7.33
CA HIS A 216 -42.80 45.93 7.91
C HIS A 216 -43.29 44.75 7.02
N LEU A 217 -43.59 43.53 7.51
CA LEU A 217 -44.45 43.15 8.65
C LEU A 217 -44.41 41.60 8.89
N GLY A 218 -44.44 41.13 10.15
CA GLY A 218 -45.26 39.96 10.52
C GLY A 218 -44.63 38.64 11.03
N ILE A 219 -44.64 38.48 12.37
CA ILE A 219 -44.97 37.26 13.16
C ILE A 219 -43.89 36.17 13.36
N GLY A 220 -43.49 35.99 14.62
CA GLY A 220 -42.71 34.84 15.10
C GLY A 220 -42.31 34.89 16.58
N LEU A 221 -43.19 35.36 17.47
CA LEU A 221 -43.04 35.22 18.92
C LEU A 221 -43.18 33.73 19.30
N GLY A 222 -42.09 33.07 19.69
CA GLY A 222 -42.20 31.69 20.19
C GLY A 222 -40.92 30.93 20.56
N PHE A 223 -39.71 31.44 20.30
CA PHE A 223 -38.47 30.65 20.52
C PHE A 223 -37.51 31.19 21.60
N GLY A 224 -37.70 32.44 22.06
CA GLY A 224 -36.77 33.08 23.01
C GLY A 224 -36.89 32.60 24.47
N THR A 225 -38.02 32.02 24.87
CA THR A 225 -38.26 31.65 26.28
C THR A 225 -37.81 30.23 26.61
N PHE A 226 -37.77 29.31 25.63
CA PHE A 226 -37.31 27.92 25.84
C PHE A 226 -35.79 27.79 25.89
N VAL A 227 -35.05 28.64 25.17
CA VAL A 227 -33.58 28.61 25.15
C VAL A 227 -32.98 29.13 26.46
N PHE A 228 -33.58 30.15 27.08
CA PHE A 228 -33.11 30.67 28.37
C PHE A 228 -33.42 29.74 29.54
N ALA A 229 -34.55 29.03 29.52
CA ALA A 229 -34.87 28.04 30.55
C ALA A 229 -33.90 26.84 30.54
N GLY A 230 -33.47 26.39 29.34
CA GLY A 230 -32.50 25.30 29.19
C GLY A 230 -31.11 25.63 29.73
N ILE A 231 -30.63 26.86 29.50
CA ILE A 231 -29.30 27.32 29.97
C ILE A 231 -29.26 27.43 31.50
N VAL A 232 -30.35 27.87 32.14
CA VAL A 232 -30.45 27.95 33.60
C VAL A 232 -30.49 26.56 34.24
N ILE A 233 -31.21 25.60 33.64
CA ILE A 233 -31.29 24.21 34.15
C ILE A 233 -29.93 23.50 34.05
N VAL A 234 -29.21 23.66 32.92
CA VAL A 234 -27.86 23.11 32.74
C VAL A 234 -26.85 23.77 33.69
N GLY A 235 -26.95 25.09 33.87
CA GLY A 235 -26.11 25.83 34.82
C GLY A 235 -26.29 25.39 36.28
N VAL A 236 -27.55 25.16 36.70
CA VAL A 236 -27.87 24.65 38.05
C VAL A 236 -27.41 23.20 38.21
N TRP A 237 -27.58 22.35 37.20
CA TRP A 237 -27.12 20.96 37.23
C TRP A 237 -25.59 20.84 37.33
N CYS A 238 -24.85 21.66 36.58
CA CYS A 238 -23.39 21.74 36.68
C CYS A 238 -22.92 22.24 38.06
N ARG A 239 -23.65 23.17 38.70
CA ARG A 239 -23.33 23.69 40.03
C ARG A 239 -23.60 22.66 41.14
N VAL A 240 -24.67 21.87 41.02
CA VAL A 240 -24.99 20.76 41.95
C VAL A 240 -23.98 19.60 41.81
N ARG A 241 -23.55 19.27 40.59
CA ARG A 241 -22.52 18.22 40.35
C ARG A 241 -21.14 18.61 40.89
N ARG A 242 -20.76 19.90 40.82
CA ARG A 242 -19.50 20.41 41.42
C ARG A 242 -19.50 20.33 42.95
N LYS A 243 -20.65 20.56 43.63
CA LYS A 243 -20.75 20.40 45.09
C LYS A 243 -20.62 18.94 45.56
N ARG A 244 -21.11 17.96 44.78
CA ARG A 244 -20.94 16.53 45.11
C ARG A 244 -19.48 16.04 44.98
N LYS A 245 -18.69 16.61 44.06
CA LYS A 245 -17.28 16.24 43.86
C LYS A 245 -16.35 16.77 44.97
N HIS A 246 -16.72 17.89 45.61
CA HIS A 246 -16.01 18.39 46.80
C HIS A 246 -16.36 17.63 48.09
N ALA A 247 -17.60 17.15 48.23
CA ALA A 247 -18.00 16.31 49.37
C ALA A 247 -17.32 14.93 49.39
N TYR A 248 -17.07 14.33 48.22
CA TYR A 248 -16.37 13.04 48.11
C TYR A 248 -14.86 13.13 48.39
N ARG A 249 -14.22 14.29 48.09
CA ARG A 249 -12.78 14.50 48.34
C ARG A 249 -12.43 14.85 49.80
N SER A 250 -13.44 15.19 50.61
CA SER A 250 -13.30 15.44 52.05
C SER A 250 -13.39 14.17 52.90
N SER A 251 -14.02 13.09 52.40
CA SER A 251 -14.22 11.86 53.19
C SER A 251 -13.11 10.81 53.04
N SER A 252 -12.22 10.95 52.05
CA SER A 252 -11.13 9.99 51.78
C SER A 252 -9.78 10.38 52.40
N LYS A 253 -9.70 11.50 53.14
CA LYS A 253 -8.47 11.97 53.79
C LYS A 253 -8.37 11.66 55.30
N ASP A 254 -9.41 11.07 55.91
CA ASP A 254 -9.43 10.75 57.35
C ASP A 254 -9.34 9.24 57.67
N GLN A 255 -8.98 8.38 56.70
CA GLN A 255 -8.92 6.91 56.86
C GLN A 255 -7.60 6.31 56.35
N LEU A 256 -6.46 6.99 56.58
CA LEU A 256 -5.14 6.35 56.51
C LEU A 256 -4.17 6.96 57.55
N SER A 257 -4.64 7.06 58.78
CA SER A 257 -3.79 7.37 59.95
C SER A 257 -4.31 6.69 61.22
N SER A 258 -4.62 5.39 61.18
CA SER A 258 -4.71 4.58 62.40
C SER A 258 -4.78 3.09 62.04
N SER A 259 -3.63 2.41 62.01
CA SER A 259 -3.47 1.04 62.51
C SER A 259 -2.08 0.52 62.13
N LYS A 260 -1.11 0.72 63.04
CA LYS A 260 -0.11 -0.27 63.49
C LYS A 260 1.00 0.42 64.30
N ARG A 261 0.75 0.55 65.59
CA ARG A 261 1.73 0.40 66.69
C ARG A 261 1.12 -0.75 67.52
N THR A 262 1.75 -1.89 67.71
CA THR A 262 2.91 -2.09 68.56
C THR A 262 3.38 -3.55 68.42
N HIS A 263 4.67 -3.79 68.30
CA HIS A 263 5.35 -4.82 69.07
C HIS A 263 6.80 -4.39 69.28
N SER A 264 7.13 -4.20 70.55
CA SER A 264 8.45 -3.94 71.13
C SER A 264 9.38 -5.14 70.95
N SER A 265 10.67 -4.92 70.72
CA SER A 265 11.75 -5.19 71.69
C SER A 265 13.15 -4.95 71.09
N GLU A 266 14.07 -4.58 71.97
CA GLU A 266 15.45 -4.13 71.81
C GLU A 266 16.39 -5.09 71.05
N SER A 267 17.41 -4.54 70.38
CA SER A 267 18.84 -4.72 70.73
C SER A 267 19.78 -4.00 69.76
N ASP A 268 20.53 -3.05 70.33
CA ASP A 268 21.99 -2.85 70.24
C ASP A 268 22.77 -2.99 68.93
N LEU A 269 23.59 -1.94 68.67
CA LEU A 269 24.98 -1.95 68.16
C LEU A 269 25.20 -2.54 66.73
N ASP A 270 26.00 -2.01 65.82
CA ASP A 270 27.18 -1.16 65.89
C ASP A 270 27.42 -0.52 64.51
N SER A 271 28.21 0.53 64.53
CA SER A 271 28.83 1.28 63.45
C SER A 271 29.88 0.49 62.63
N THR A 272 30.37 1.18 61.58
CA THR A 272 31.56 0.97 60.71
C THR A 272 31.21 0.54 59.28
N SER A 273 31.25 1.42 58.28
CA SER A 273 32.40 2.09 57.63
C SER A 273 33.43 1.10 57.06
N LYS A 274 33.50 0.95 55.74
CA LYS A 274 34.56 1.57 54.91
C LYS A 274 34.50 1.14 53.44
N ASP A 275 34.94 2.10 52.65
CA ASP A 275 35.25 2.07 51.23
C ASP A 275 36.34 1.05 50.84
N ASP A 276 36.31 0.71 49.55
CA ASP A 276 37.42 0.65 48.58
C ASP A 276 36.99 -0.38 47.51
N GLY A 277 36.98 -0.13 46.20
CA GLY A 277 37.98 0.54 45.39
C GLY A 277 38.58 -0.49 44.41
N PHE A 278 38.58 -0.16 43.11
CA PHE A 278 39.39 -0.74 42.03
C PHE A 278 38.90 -1.94 41.18
N ASN A 279 38.45 -1.60 39.97
CA ASN A 279 38.99 -1.94 38.63
C ASN A 279 39.57 -3.36 38.36
N GLU A 280 39.07 -4.06 37.34
CA GLU A 280 39.83 -4.36 36.10
C GLU A 280 39.02 -5.12 35.04
N ASN A 281 39.43 -4.89 33.79
CA ASN A 281 38.99 -5.53 32.54
C ASN A 281 39.35 -7.02 32.48
N LEU A 282 38.57 -7.85 31.77
CA LEU A 282 39.09 -8.60 30.60
C LEU A 282 38.00 -9.39 29.85
N SER A 283 38.32 -9.59 28.58
CA SER A 283 37.55 -10.17 27.49
C SER A 283 37.53 -11.71 27.40
N LYS A 284 36.59 -12.20 26.57
CA LYS A 284 36.61 -13.42 25.70
C LYS A 284 36.02 -14.75 26.23
N SER A 285 34.93 -15.15 25.54
CA SER A 285 34.70 -16.44 24.84
C SER A 285 34.83 -17.77 25.60
N SER A 286 33.70 -18.50 25.77
CA SER A 286 33.32 -19.68 24.95
C SER A 286 32.33 -20.62 25.67
N ALA A 287 31.30 -21.04 24.91
CA ALA A 287 30.67 -22.37 24.84
C ALA A 287 29.99 -23.04 26.07
N LEU A 288 28.67 -23.24 25.85
CA LEU A 288 27.87 -24.47 26.05
C LEU A 288 27.59 -25.00 27.48
N ARG A 289 26.32 -24.89 27.87
CA ARG A 289 25.53 -25.99 28.44
C ARG A 289 24.02 -25.80 28.14
N GLU A 290 23.47 -26.72 27.35
CA GLU A 290 22.05 -27.15 27.32
C GLU A 290 21.68 -27.71 28.70
N SER A 291 20.43 -27.81 29.20
CA SER A 291 19.08 -27.95 28.66
C SER A 291 18.09 -27.39 29.74
N ASP A 292 16.84 -26.95 29.47
CA ASP A 292 15.68 -27.79 29.17
C ASP A 292 14.50 -27.02 28.51
N HIS A 293 13.84 -27.77 27.63
CA HIS A 293 12.61 -27.60 26.83
C HIS A 293 11.36 -27.17 27.64
N CYS A 294 10.28 -26.54 27.15
CA CYS A 294 9.46 -26.68 25.92
C CYS A 294 8.76 -25.31 25.64
N ILE A 295 8.22 -24.91 24.48
CA ILE A 295 7.46 -25.59 23.42
C ILE A 295 7.72 -24.86 22.10
N SER A 296 8.05 -25.62 21.05
CA SER A 296 8.12 -25.19 19.66
C SER A 296 6.74 -25.17 18.97
N GLY A 297 6.45 -24.09 18.25
CA GLY A 297 5.36 -23.92 17.27
C GLY A 297 5.64 -22.70 16.38
N PRO A 298 5.19 -22.69 15.12
CA PRO A 298 6.04 -22.71 13.94
C PRO A 298 6.72 -21.39 13.61
N SER A 299 7.95 -21.53 13.12
CA SER A 299 8.74 -20.54 12.39
C SER A 299 7.94 -19.86 11.27
N GLY A 300 7.87 -18.53 11.31
CA GLY A 300 7.46 -17.73 10.16
C GLY A 300 6.69 -16.45 10.48
N ASP A 301 7.16 -15.62 11.42
CA ASP A 301 6.69 -14.22 11.45
C ASP A 301 7.86 -13.33 11.88
N ARG A 302 8.67 -12.90 10.90
CA ARG A 302 9.59 -11.77 11.09
C ARG A 302 8.68 -10.54 11.23
N GLY A 303 8.60 -9.99 12.44
CA GLY A 303 7.75 -8.85 12.77
C GLY A 303 7.84 -7.75 11.71
N ILE A 304 6.72 -7.53 11.02
CA ILE A 304 6.65 -6.82 9.73
C ILE A 304 6.89 -5.31 9.85
N LEU A 305 6.96 -4.75 11.06
CA LEU A 305 7.29 -3.35 11.30
C LEU A 305 8.10 -3.25 12.59
N LYS A 306 9.40 -3.47 12.51
CA LYS A 306 10.31 -3.17 13.60
C LYS A 306 11.12 -1.94 13.20
N LYS A 307 11.03 -0.91 14.03
CA LYS A 307 11.89 0.26 14.02
C LYS A 307 13.36 -0.21 14.19
N GLU A 308 14.02 -0.59 13.11
CA GLU A 308 15.44 -0.94 13.10
C GLU A 308 16.22 0.28 12.62
N LYS A 309 17.18 0.72 13.43
CA LYS A 309 18.02 1.85 13.09
C LYS A 309 19.00 1.42 12.00
N ASP A 310 18.73 1.84 10.78
CA ASP A 310 19.61 1.61 9.65
C ASP A 310 20.74 2.65 9.65
N ASN A 311 21.99 2.24 9.87
CA ASN A 311 23.16 3.12 9.86
C ASN A 311 23.97 3.01 8.55
N THR A 312 23.36 2.60 7.43
CA THR A 312 24.09 2.25 6.19
C THR A 312 24.49 3.41 5.28
N LEU A 313 24.22 4.67 5.66
CA LEU A 313 24.63 5.82 4.83
C LEU A 313 26.15 5.94 4.71
N SER A 314 26.64 6.20 3.49
CA SER A 314 28.05 6.49 3.25
C SER A 314 28.47 7.81 3.91
N GLN A 315 29.77 7.96 4.21
CA GLN A 315 30.29 9.19 4.82
C GLN A 315 30.01 10.43 3.96
N CYS A 316 30.09 10.30 2.63
CA CYS A 316 29.77 11.38 1.68
C CYS A 316 28.29 11.82 1.77
N MET A 317 27.36 10.86 1.85
CA MET A 317 25.94 11.16 2.05
C MET A 317 25.69 11.83 3.39
N MET A 318 26.36 11.37 4.45
CA MET A 318 26.27 12.01 5.77
C MET A 318 26.74 13.47 5.75
N ASP A 319 27.76 13.80 4.98
CA ASP A 319 28.23 15.18 4.86
C ASP A 319 27.22 16.07 4.12
N ILE A 320 26.53 15.53 3.09
CA ILE A 320 25.42 16.22 2.42
C ILE A 320 24.29 16.52 3.42
N TYR A 321 23.86 15.52 4.20
CA TYR A 321 22.80 15.72 5.19
C TYR A 321 23.22 16.70 6.30
N ARG A 322 24.47 16.68 6.75
CA ARG A 322 24.98 17.67 7.73
C ARG A 322 24.86 19.10 7.23
N ASP A 323 25.18 19.37 5.96
CA ASP A 323 24.96 20.71 5.36
C ASP A 323 23.46 21.06 5.37
N LYS A 324 22.57 20.10 5.05
CA LYS A 324 21.11 20.33 5.12
C LYS A 324 20.59 20.55 6.54
N MET A 325 21.19 19.91 7.56
CA MET A 325 20.80 20.08 8.97
C MET A 325 20.97 21.52 9.46
N LEU A 326 21.86 22.30 8.86
CA LEU A 326 22.05 23.72 9.20
C LEU A 326 20.83 24.56 8.84
N SER A 327 20.08 24.15 7.82
CA SER A 327 18.88 24.83 7.32
C SER A 327 17.60 24.46 8.07
N VAL A 328 17.68 23.57 9.05
CA VAL A 328 16.55 23.10 9.87
C VAL A 328 16.71 23.62 11.29
N GLY A 329 15.67 24.28 11.80
CA GLY A 329 15.69 24.97 13.09
C GLY A 329 14.49 24.62 13.97
N ALA A 330 14.68 24.80 15.28
CA ALA A 330 13.63 24.64 16.27
C ALA A 330 12.79 25.91 16.31
N ILE A 331 11.47 25.75 16.28
CA ILE A 331 10.56 26.85 16.59
C ILE A 331 10.36 26.86 18.11
N VAL A 332 10.77 27.95 18.74
CA VAL A 332 10.82 28.09 20.20
C VAL A 332 9.87 29.20 20.64
N ARG A 333 9.07 28.92 21.67
CA ARG A 333 8.24 29.89 22.39
C ARG A 333 8.35 29.63 23.88
N SER A 334 8.57 30.66 24.70
CA SER A 334 8.61 30.56 26.16
C SER A 334 9.55 29.47 26.70
N ASN A 335 10.71 29.31 26.07
CA ASN A 335 11.72 28.29 26.40
C ASN A 335 11.27 26.83 26.18
N GLU A 336 10.30 26.62 25.30
CA GLU A 336 9.86 25.30 24.85
C GLU A 336 9.97 25.22 23.32
N VAL A 337 10.42 24.06 22.82
CA VAL A 337 10.34 23.74 21.40
C VAL A 337 8.90 23.34 21.09
N VAL A 338 8.22 24.13 20.26
CA VAL A 338 6.82 23.89 19.84
C VAL A 338 6.73 23.20 18.48
N GLY A 339 7.82 23.20 17.70
CA GLY A 339 7.88 22.54 16.42
C GLY A 339 9.22 22.69 15.72
N THR A 340 9.27 22.25 14.47
CA THR A 340 10.41 22.35 13.57
C THR A 340 10.06 23.26 12.39
N GLY A 341 11.04 23.94 11.82
CA GLY A 341 10.89 24.63 10.56
C GLY A 341 12.18 24.60 9.75
N PHE A 342 12.09 24.87 8.45
CA PHE A 342 13.26 24.87 7.58
C PHE A 342 13.29 26.06 6.61
N ARG A 343 14.51 26.51 6.32
CA ARG A 343 14.82 27.68 5.50
C ARG A 343 14.68 27.38 4.01
N VAL A 344 13.99 28.26 3.28
CA VAL A 344 13.73 28.16 1.82
C VAL A 344 14.17 29.42 1.08
N GLU A 345 13.48 29.90 0.05
CA GLU A 345 13.79 31.17 -0.63
C GLU A 345 13.38 32.40 0.20
N LYS A 346 13.83 33.61 -0.20
CA LYS A 346 13.47 34.94 0.36
C LYS A 346 13.20 35.06 1.87
N GLN A 347 14.08 34.50 2.70
CA GLN A 347 14.02 34.59 4.18
C GLN A 347 12.79 33.92 4.82
N CYS A 348 12.04 33.13 4.05
CA CYS A 348 10.92 32.32 4.54
C CYS A 348 11.34 31.02 5.25
N ILE A 349 10.46 30.56 6.13
CA ILE A 349 10.51 29.31 6.88
C ILE A 349 9.24 28.51 6.62
N VAL A 350 9.38 27.26 6.20
CA VAL A 350 8.24 26.33 6.09
C VAL A 350 8.10 25.55 7.40
N THR A 351 6.86 25.40 7.87
CA THR A 351 6.51 24.59 9.05
C THR A 351 5.08 24.06 8.93
N ALA A 352 4.61 23.29 9.91
CA ALA A 352 3.23 22.84 9.98
C ALA A 352 2.30 23.96 10.51
N LEU A 353 1.09 24.09 9.96
CA LEU A 353 0.16 25.14 10.37
C LEU A 353 -0.29 24.97 11.82
N HIS A 354 -0.51 23.74 12.28
CA HIS A 354 -0.89 23.51 13.67
C HIS A 354 0.19 23.96 14.68
N VAL A 355 1.48 24.02 14.30
CA VAL A 355 2.55 24.61 15.14
C VAL A 355 2.31 26.11 15.33
N VAL A 356 1.93 26.81 14.26
CA VAL A 356 1.53 28.23 14.33
C VAL A 356 0.29 28.40 15.19
N MET A 357 -0.71 27.52 15.01
CA MET A 357 -1.93 27.54 15.83
C MET A 357 -1.64 27.34 17.31
N GLU A 358 -0.69 26.46 17.66
CA GLU A 358 -0.25 26.26 19.05
C GLU A 358 0.44 27.49 19.62
N ILE A 359 1.16 28.26 18.80
CA ILE A 359 1.80 29.53 19.19
C ILE A 359 0.74 30.59 19.53
N ILE A 360 -0.25 30.78 18.66
CA ILE A 360 -1.21 31.89 18.77
C ILE A 360 -2.39 31.59 19.69
N ASP A 361 -2.75 30.31 19.83
CA ASP A 361 -3.80 29.83 20.73
C ASP A 361 -3.35 28.57 21.51
N PRO A 362 -2.42 28.72 22.47
CA PRO A 362 -1.92 27.61 23.28
C PRO A 362 -2.99 26.92 24.13
N ARG A 363 -4.10 27.62 24.42
CA ARG A 363 -5.19 27.09 25.25
C ARG A 363 -6.30 26.46 24.42
N LYS A 364 -6.21 26.48 23.09
CA LYS A 364 -7.23 25.99 22.15
C LYS A 364 -8.62 26.54 22.48
N CYS A 365 -8.68 27.84 22.81
CA CYS A 365 -9.90 28.53 23.22
C CYS A 365 -10.70 29.09 22.03
N GLY A 366 -10.19 28.93 20.80
CA GLY A 366 -10.86 29.37 19.57
C GLY A 366 -10.66 30.84 19.23
N GLU A 367 -9.79 31.54 19.96
CA GLU A 367 -9.44 32.94 19.74
C GLU A 367 -8.03 33.02 19.14
N HIS A 368 -7.95 33.10 17.82
CA HIS A 368 -6.68 33.17 17.09
C HIS A 368 -6.13 34.60 17.11
N ASN A 369 -5.05 34.82 17.86
CA ASN A 369 -4.34 36.10 17.89
C ASN A 369 -2.96 35.98 17.24
N PHE A 370 -2.91 36.23 15.93
CA PHE A 370 -1.68 36.16 15.14
C PHE A 370 -0.57 37.12 15.61
N SER A 371 -0.89 38.17 16.37
CA SER A 371 0.12 39.06 16.97
C SER A 371 1.10 38.31 17.88
N LYS A 372 0.66 37.21 18.50
CA LYS A 372 1.50 36.35 19.36
C LYS A 372 2.58 35.58 18.59
N LEU A 373 2.51 35.53 17.26
CA LEU A 373 3.56 34.90 16.46
C LEU A 373 4.92 35.61 16.67
N LYS A 374 4.91 36.91 17.01
CA LYS A 374 6.10 37.68 17.40
C LYS A 374 6.77 37.19 18.69
N GLU A 375 6.09 36.37 19.50
CA GLU A 375 6.63 35.74 20.72
C GLU A 375 7.41 34.45 20.42
N ALA A 376 7.38 33.98 19.17
CA ALA A 376 8.11 32.81 18.73
C ALA A 376 9.29 33.20 17.84
N SER A 377 10.32 32.35 17.88
CA SER A 377 11.52 32.49 17.06
C SER A 377 11.94 31.13 16.51
N ILE A 378 12.71 31.12 15.42
CA ILE A 378 13.43 29.93 14.96
C ILE A 378 14.89 29.99 15.37
N VAL A 379 15.42 28.85 15.80
CA VAL A 379 16.82 28.67 16.23
C VAL A 379 17.47 27.55 15.43
N PHE A 380 18.49 27.88 14.63
CA PHE A 380 19.23 26.90 13.82
C PHE A 380 20.45 26.36 14.59
N SER A 381 20.21 25.53 15.59
CA SER A 381 21.26 24.96 16.47
C SER A 381 20.94 23.52 16.84
N ASP A 382 21.96 22.69 17.06
CA ASP A 382 21.77 21.33 17.55
C ASP A 382 21.12 21.30 18.95
N ASN A 383 21.46 22.30 19.77
CA ASN A 383 20.78 22.61 21.03
C ASN A 383 20.10 23.98 20.93
N PRO A 384 18.76 24.05 20.83
CA PRO A 384 18.05 25.31 20.68
C PRO A 384 18.03 26.17 21.94
N PHE A 385 18.49 25.63 23.07
CA PHE A 385 18.60 26.34 24.35
C PHE A 385 20.04 26.73 24.70
N ASP A 386 20.98 26.59 23.76
CA ASP A 386 22.31 27.16 23.92
C ASP A 386 22.20 28.70 24.02
N PRO A 387 22.70 29.34 25.09
CA PRO A 387 22.63 30.80 25.25
C PRO A 387 23.32 31.60 24.14
N SER A 388 24.24 30.98 23.40
CA SER A 388 24.92 31.58 22.25
C SER A 388 24.16 31.40 20.93
N ALA A 389 23.10 30.59 20.92
CA ALA A 389 22.32 30.34 19.72
C ALA A 389 21.56 31.61 19.30
N ARG A 390 21.49 31.80 17.97
CA ARG A 390 20.84 32.95 17.38
C ARG A 390 19.35 32.68 17.19
N HIS A 391 18.53 33.62 17.65
CA HIS A 391 17.08 33.58 17.52
C HIS A 391 16.63 34.52 16.41
N TYR A 392 15.80 34.02 15.50
CA TYR A 392 15.16 34.80 14.45
C TYR A 392 13.66 34.89 14.72
N ASN A 393 13.18 36.09 15.09
CA ASN A 393 11.77 36.31 15.42
C ASN A 393 10.91 36.35 14.15
N PHE A 394 9.67 35.85 14.26
CA PHE A 394 8.71 35.90 13.17
C PHE A 394 7.91 37.21 13.13
N SER A 395 7.43 37.56 11.93
CA SER A 395 6.44 38.63 11.75
C SER A 395 5.02 38.11 11.98
N ALA A 396 4.12 38.96 12.50
CA ALA A 396 2.68 38.68 12.52
C ALA A 396 1.95 39.19 11.27
N GLU A 397 2.65 39.94 10.40
CA GLU A 397 2.06 40.68 9.28
C GLU A 397 2.31 39.98 7.93
N SER A 398 3.30 39.09 7.86
CA SER A 398 3.70 38.38 6.65
C SER A 398 3.82 36.88 6.91
N PHE A 399 2.73 36.16 6.73
CA PHE A 399 2.73 34.70 6.74
C PHE A 399 1.63 34.15 5.82
N TYR A 400 1.90 33.01 5.21
CA TYR A 400 0.95 32.29 4.35
C TYR A 400 0.64 30.93 4.96
N PHE A 401 -0.58 30.43 4.76
CA PHE A 401 -0.94 29.10 5.24
C PHE A 401 -1.93 28.39 4.32
N TYR A 402 -1.90 27.07 4.41
CA TYR A 402 -2.72 26.15 3.64
C TYR A 402 -3.38 25.18 4.61
N GLU A 403 -4.62 25.47 5.01
CA GLU A 403 -5.34 24.68 6.02
C GLU A 403 -5.52 23.22 5.60
N ASP A 404 -5.80 22.98 4.33
CA ASP A 404 -6.02 21.64 3.77
C ASP A 404 -4.76 20.76 3.79
N LEU A 405 -3.59 21.39 3.69
CA LEU A 405 -2.29 20.71 3.72
C LEU A 405 -1.63 20.76 5.10
N ASP A 406 -2.16 21.56 6.03
CA ASP A 406 -1.57 21.84 7.34
C ASP A 406 -0.12 22.40 7.23
N VAL A 407 0.08 23.35 6.33
CA VAL A 407 1.39 23.99 6.07
C VAL A 407 1.31 25.49 6.28
N ALA A 408 2.36 26.06 6.87
CA ALA A 408 2.54 27.49 7.04
C ALA A 408 3.93 27.94 6.54
N ILE A 409 3.98 29.18 6.08
CA ILE A 409 5.18 29.85 5.59
C ILE A 409 5.32 31.14 6.34
N LEU A 410 6.39 31.25 7.10
CA LEU A 410 6.67 32.35 8.00
C LEU A 410 7.82 33.17 7.43
N GLU A 411 7.69 34.49 7.40
CA GLU A 411 8.77 35.38 6.99
C GLU A 411 9.62 35.81 8.19
N ILE A 412 10.93 35.92 7.98
CA ILE A 412 11.87 36.57 8.89
C ILE A 412 12.10 38.00 8.38
N PRO A 413 11.55 39.05 9.02
CA PRO A 413 11.51 40.40 8.44
C PRO A 413 12.88 41.10 8.36
N HIS A 414 13.82 40.76 9.26
CA HIS A 414 15.12 41.45 9.37
C HIS A 414 16.27 40.47 9.69
N PRO A 415 16.68 39.62 8.75
CA PRO A 415 17.85 38.79 8.99
C PRO A 415 19.12 39.61 8.87
N ASP A 416 20.02 39.34 9.80
CA ASP A 416 21.37 39.90 9.93
C ASP A 416 22.36 39.40 8.86
N GLY A 417 21.88 38.79 7.78
CA GLY A 417 22.70 38.16 6.76
C GLY A 417 23.37 36.83 7.18
N MET A 418 23.10 36.33 8.40
CA MET A 418 23.66 35.07 8.91
C MET A 418 22.68 33.89 8.83
N LEU A 419 21.56 34.04 8.11
CA LEU A 419 20.64 32.93 7.89
C LEU A 419 21.37 31.76 7.20
N PRO A 420 21.07 30.51 7.59
CA PRO A 420 21.60 29.34 6.91
C PRO A 420 21.24 29.33 5.42
N LYS A 421 21.93 28.50 4.66
CA LYS A 421 21.57 28.22 3.27
C LYS A 421 20.13 27.72 3.19
N LYS A 422 19.49 27.95 2.05
CA LYS A 422 18.16 27.41 1.74
C LYS A 422 18.21 25.92 1.42
N LEU A 423 17.12 25.21 1.73
CA LEU A 423 16.86 23.89 1.18
C LEU A 423 16.20 24.02 -0.20
N THR A 424 16.58 23.11 -1.10
CA THR A 424 15.97 23.00 -2.43
C THR A 424 14.66 22.22 -2.30
N LEU A 425 13.59 22.77 -2.87
CA LEU A 425 12.27 22.16 -2.85
C LEU A 425 11.97 21.47 -4.17
N ARG A 426 11.48 20.24 -4.09
CA ARG A 426 11.10 19.48 -5.27
C ARG A 426 9.80 20.02 -5.87
N LYS A 427 9.84 20.41 -7.15
CA LYS A 427 8.66 20.84 -7.93
C LYS A 427 7.97 19.67 -8.65
N GLU A 428 8.75 18.68 -9.08
CA GLU A 428 8.28 17.57 -9.90
C GLU A 428 8.05 16.29 -9.07
N PRO A 429 7.11 15.41 -9.47
CA PRO A 429 6.95 14.10 -8.85
C PRO A 429 8.28 13.33 -8.82
N VAL A 430 8.49 12.60 -7.73
CA VAL A 430 9.63 11.70 -7.54
C VAL A 430 9.09 10.34 -7.12
N ASP A 431 9.61 9.30 -7.76
CA ASP A 431 9.44 7.94 -7.28
C ASP A 431 10.28 7.79 -6.01
N LEU A 432 9.59 7.82 -4.87
CA LEU A 432 10.22 7.60 -3.57
C LEU A 432 10.49 6.10 -3.44
N VAL A 433 11.74 5.71 -3.69
CA VAL A 433 12.20 4.33 -3.56
C VAL A 433 12.49 4.07 -2.09
N ASP A 434 11.76 3.11 -1.51
CA ASP A 434 11.82 2.47 -0.20
C ASP A 434 11.95 3.37 1.06
N THR A 435 12.74 4.44 1.06
CA THR A 435 13.02 5.26 2.24
C THR A 435 13.17 6.76 1.95
N VAL A 436 12.92 7.55 3.00
CA VAL A 436 13.19 9.00 3.07
C VAL A 436 13.89 9.32 4.38
N SER A 437 14.45 10.51 4.52
CA SER A 437 15.11 10.93 5.77
C SER A 437 14.41 12.15 6.38
N LEU A 438 14.48 12.29 7.70
CA LEU A 438 13.94 13.43 8.43
C LEU A 438 15.03 14.11 9.25
N ILE A 439 15.01 15.44 9.28
CA ILE A 439 15.79 16.25 10.20
C ILE A 439 14.81 17.09 10.99
N GLY A 440 14.88 17.06 12.32
CA GLY A 440 13.90 17.77 13.14
C GLY A 440 14.20 17.74 14.62
N TYR A 441 13.31 18.33 15.39
CA TYR A 441 13.38 18.35 16.85
C TYR A 441 12.28 17.48 17.44
N GLY A 442 12.40 17.06 18.71
CA GLY A 442 11.31 16.34 19.38
C GLY A 442 11.46 14.83 19.46
N HIS A 443 12.61 14.35 19.95
CA HIS A 443 12.84 12.93 20.24
C HIS A 443 12.41 12.61 21.69
N PRO A 444 11.94 11.37 21.99
CA PRO A 444 11.72 10.93 23.37
C PRO A 444 12.94 11.20 24.25
N GLY A 445 12.77 12.04 25.28
CA GLY A 445 13.78 12.34 26.28
C GLY A 445 14.74 13.51 25.98
N ASN A 446 14.63 14.21 24.85
CA ASN A 446 15.47 15.39 24.57
C ASN A 446 14.85 16.37 23.54
N SER A 447 15.07 17.67 23.74
CA SER A 447 14.72 18.78 22.84
C SER A 447 15.78 19.10 21.77
N ASN A 448 16.86 18.33 21.68
CA ASN A 448 17.92 18.53 20.69
C ASN A 448 17.49 18.12 19.27
N LYS A 449 18.22 18.62 18.28
CA LYS A 449 18.07 18.25 16.87
C LYS A 449 18.40 16.76 16.67
N HIS A 450 17.60 16.10 15.87
CA HIS A 450 17.72 14.69 15.54
C HIS A 450 17.73 14.50 14.02
N PHE A 451 18.48 13.50 13.57
CA PHE A 451 18.50 13.06 12.18
C PHE A 451 18.07 11.60 12.15
N GLU A 452 16.93 11.35 11.51
CA GLU A 452 16.47 10.01 11.16
C GLU A 452 16.86 9.77 9.71
N ASN A 453 17.81 8.87 9.51
CA ASN A 453 18.44 8.67 8.21
C ASN A 453 17.67 7.71 7.31
N SER A 454 16.76 6.89 7.85
CA SER A 454 16.01 5.90 7.07
C SER A 454 14.59 5.69 7.61
N CYS A 455 13.65 6.50 7.12
CA CYS A 455 12.23 6.32 7.32
C CYS A 455 11.66 5.43 6.21
N GLN A 456 10.97 4.36 6.56
CA GLN A 456 10.33 3.47 5.59
C GLN A 456 9.07 4.12 5.00
N ILE A 457 8.94 4.16 3.68
CA ILE A 457 7.70 4.63 3.03
C ILE A 457 6.59 3.60 3.19
N LEU A 458 5.39 4.07 3.57
CA LEU A 458 4.19 3.25 3.67
C LEU A 458 3.23 3.59 2.53
N TYR A 459 2.64 2.56 1.93
CA TYR A 459 1.56 2.74 0.96
C TYR A 459 0.21 2.51 1.64
N SER A 460 -0.78 3.34 1.34
CA SER A 460 -2.09 3.32 2.01
C SER A 460 -2.81 1.96 1.94
N ASN A 461 -2.58 1.17 0.88
CA ASN A 461 -3.15 -0.18 0.72
C ASN A 461 -2.14 -1.31 0.98
N SER A 462 -1.00 -0.99 1.59
CA SER A 462 0.05 -1.96 1.87
C SER A 462 -0.38 -3.01 2.90
N HIS A 463 0.32 -4.15 2.93
CA HIS A 463 0.07 -5.18 3.93
C HIS A 463 0.31 -4.63 5.34
N GLU A 464 1.26 -3.72 5.48
CA GLU A 464 1.70 -3.02 6.67
C GLU A 464 0.55 -2.20 7.28
N ILE A 465 -0.09 -1.33 6.50
CA ILE A 465 -1.25 -0.55 6.96
C ILE A 465 -2.44 -1.45 7.30
N ASN A 466 -2.72 -2.47 6.47
CA ASN A 466 -3.77 -3.45 6.75
C ASN A 466 -3.50 -4.25 8.04
N TYR A 467 -2.23 -4.56 8.31
CA TYR A 467 -1.78 -5.22 9.51
C TYR A 467 -1.99 -4.34 10.74
N VAL A 468 -1.66 -3.03 10.67
CA VAL A 468 -1.96 -2.06 11.75
C VAL A 468 -3.44 -2.08 12.12
N HIS A 469 -4.33 -1.97 11.13
CA HIS A 469 -5.77 -2.04 11.36
C HIS A 469 -6.19 -3.39 11.97
N THR A 470 -5.60 -4.49 11.54
CA THR A 470 -5.89 -5.84 12.04
C THR A 470 -5.44 -6.02 13.49
N VAL A 471 -4.22 -5.61 13.84
CA VAL A 471 -3.68 -5.66 15.20
C VAL A 471 -4.54 -4.83 16.14
N PHE A 472 -4.93 -3.63 15.72
CA PHE A 472 -5.79 -2.77 16.52
C PHE A 472 -7.17 -3.41 16.75
N ARG A 473 -7.82 -3.91 15.69
CA ARG A 473 -9.13 -4.59 15.79
C ARG A 473 -9.07 -5.82 16.70
N LYS A 474 -8.00 -6.62 16.62
CA LYS A 474 -7.83 -7.82 17.46
C LYS A 474 -7.58 -7.52 18.94
N ASN A 475 -7.03 -6.34 19.27
CA ASN A 475 -6.70 -5.98 20.65
C ASN A 475 -7.66 -4.95 21.27
N ILE A 476 -8.75 -4.61 20.57
CA ILE A 476 -9.66 -3.53 20.98
C ILE A 476 -10.25 -3.72 22.38
N ASP A 477 -10.55 -4.96 22.79
CA ASP A 477 -11.11 -5.23 24.11
C ASP A 477 -10.09 -5.05 25.24
N LYS A 478 -8.79 -5.27 24.95
CA LYS A 478 -7.70 -4.97 25.89
C LYS A 478 -7.52 -3.46 26.07
N PHE A 479 -7.64 -2.69 24.99
CA PHE A 479 -7.65 -1.22 25.05
C PHE A 479 -8.87 -0.68 25.83
N ARG A 480 -10.05 -1.32 25.67
CA ARG A 480 -11.29 -0.97 26.39
C ARG A 480 -11.25 -1.25 27.88
N THR A 481 -10.64 -2.37 28.29
CA THR A 481 -10.72 -2.88 29.66
C THR A 481 -9.59 -2.43 30.58
N GLY A 482 -8.46 -1.98 30.02
CA GLY A 482 -7.26 -1.68 30.82
C GLY A 482 -6.69 -0.27 30.71
N LEU A 483 -7.19 0.61 29.83
CA LEU A 483 -6.34 1.73 29.39
C LEU A 483 -6.94 3.09 29.08
N LEU A 484 -8.12 3.19 28.48
CA LEU A 484 -8.69 4.49 28.16
C LEU A 484 -10.21 4.41 28.30
N PRO A 485 -10.76 4.71 29.49
CA PRO A 485 -12.21 4.66 29.71
C PRO A 485 -12.93 5.60 28.72
N GLY A 486 -13.69 5.04 27.78
CA GLY A 486 -14.44 5.80 26.76
C GLY A 486 -13.99 5.61 25.31
N TYR A 487 -12.97 4.77 25.03
CA TYR A 487 -12.59 4.43 23.66
C TYR A 487 -13.48 3.32 23.09
N ASP A 488 -14.09 3.57 21.93
CA ASP A 488 -14.83 2.57 21.12
C ASP A 488 -14.13 2.31 19.78
N SER A 489 -14.59 1.31 19.02
CA SER A 489 -14.06 0.94 17.70
C SER A 489 -14.11 2.09 16.69
N SER A 490 -15.05 3.01 16.85
CA SER A 490 -15.22 4.14 15.95
C SER A 490 -14.14 5.21 16.15
N MET A 491 -13.57 5.35 17.36
CA MET A 491 -12.44 6.25 17.62
C MET A 491 -11.15 5.80 16.96
N VAL A 492 -10.96 4.49 16.80
CA VAL A 492 -9.82 3.90 16.11
C VAL A 492 -9.86 4.25 14.64
N GLU A 493 -11.00 3.98 14.00
CA GLU A 493 -11.21 4.26 12.59
C GLU A 493 -11.06 5.76 12.30
N ARG A 494 -11.61 6.62 13.18
CA ARG A 494 -11.38 8.08 13.12
C ARG A 494 -9.91 8.45 13.29
N GLY A 495 -9.18 7.75 14.17
CA GLY A 495 -7.77 8.02 14.44
C GLY A 495 -6.86 7.83 13.24
N TYR A 496 -7.23 6.97 12.28
CA TYR A 496 -6.51 6.74 11.02
C TYR A 496 -7.18 7.39 9.81
N GLN A 497 -8.25 8.18 10.03
CA GLN A 497 -9.02 8.74 8.92
C GLN A 497 -8.15 9.68 8.07
N GLY A 498 -8.24 9.55 6.75
CA GLY A 498 -7.53 10.42 5.81
C GLY A 498 -6.05 10.06 5.59
N HIS A 499 -5.55 8.97 6.18
CA HIS A 499 -4.21 8.45 5.88
C HIS A 499 -4.05 8.07 4.40
N ASP A 500 -5.13 7.71 3.72
CA ASP A 500 -5.18 7.30 2.32
C ASP A 500 -5.14 8.45 1.31
N SER A 501 -5.05 9.69 1.80
CA SER A 501 -4.97 10.88 0.95
C SER A 501 -3.76 10.82 0.00
N PRO A 502 -3.96 11.03 -1.31
CA PRO A 502 -2.87 11.00 -2.30
C PRO A 502 -1.86 12.13 -2.10
N HIS A 503 -2.26 13.19 -1.39
CA HIS A 503 -1.40 14.34 -1.12
C HIS A 503 -0.34 14.05 -0.04
N LEU A 504 -0.46 12.95 0.70
CA LEU A 504 0.44 12.60 1.79
C LEU A 504 1.56 11.65 1.34
N ILE A 505 2.71 11.80 2.00
CA ILE A 505 3.75 10.79 2.11
C ILE A 505 3.54 10.15 3.49
N LEU A 506 3.28 8.85 3.54
CA LEU A 506 3.19 8.11 4.80
C LEU A 506 4.54 7.44 5.04
N MET A 507 5.00 7.46 6.29
CA MET A 507 6.28 6.86 6.65
C MET A 507 6.29 6.32 8.07
N HIS A 508 7.04 5.25 8.26
CA HIS A 508 7.41 4.77 9.58
C HIS A 508 8.72 5.43 10.02
N CYS A 509 8.71 6.14 11.16
CA CYS A 509 9.91 6.81 11.67
C CYS A 509 9.97 6.84 13.21
N PHE A 510 11.13 7.22 13.75
CA PHE A 510 11.36 7.32 15.20
C PHE A 510 11.05 8.70 15.80
N MET A 511 10.82 9.73 14.97
CA MET A 511 10.49 11.06 15.46
C MET A 511 9.12 11.07 16.14
N GLU A 512 9.03 11.75 17.28
CA GLU A 512 7.77 11.91 18.02
C GLU A 512 7.51 13.41 18.29
N HIS A 513 6.87 13.77 19.40
CA HIS A 513 6.43 15.13 19.72
C HIS A 513 7.46 16.22 19.49
N GLY A 514 7.13 17.20 18.64
CA GLY A 514 7.97 18.37 18.33
C GLY A 514 8.56 18.35 16.91
N ALA A 515 8.43 17.22 16.20
CA ALA A 515 8.95 17.06 14.85
C ALA A 515 8.07 17.70 13.76
N SER A 516 6.86 18.14 14.08
CA SER A 516 5.98 18.83 13.14
C SER A 516 6.67 20.01 12.47
N GLY A 517 6.60 20.07 11.14
CA GLY A 517 7.30 21.01 10.28
C GLY A 517 8.70 20.55 9.82
N SER A 518 9.15 19.34 10.18
CA SER A 518 10.40 18.77 9.66
C SER A 518 10.33 18.54 8.15
N PRO A 519 11.40 18.83 7.38
CA PRO A 519 11.47 18.47 5.97
C PRO A 519 11.59 16.95 5.81
N ILE A 520 10.78 16.40 4.90
CA ILE A 520 10.95 15.04 4.37
C ILE A 520 11.95 15.13 3.21
N LEU A 521 13.12 14.52 3.37
CA LEU A 521 14.24 14.60 2.43
C LEU A 521 14.35 13.31 1.62
N ALA A 522 14.54 13.45 0.32
CA ALA A 522 14.87 12.33 -0.57
C ALA A 522 16.15 12.61 -1.34
N CYS A 523 16.96 11.56 -1.51
CA CYS A 523 18.11 11.58 -2.40
C CYS A 523 17.61 11.33 -3.84
N VAL A 524 17.42 12.41 -4.61
CA VAL A 524 16.88 12.33 -5.97
C VAL A 524 17.92 11.93 -7.01
N ASN A 525 19.20 12.17 -6.74
CA ASN A 525 20.32 11.67 -7.55
C ASN A 525 21.52 11.30 -6.65
N PRO A 526 21.69 10.01 -6.32
CA PRO A 526 22.80 9.54 -5.49
C PRO A 526 24.18 9.80 -6.12
N SER A 527 24.29 9.76 -7.45
CA SER A 527 25.56 9.95 -8.16
C SER A 527 26.06 11.40 -8.12
N GLU A 528 25.13 12.35 -8.03
CA GLU A 528 25.40 13.79 -7.94
C GLU A 528 25.21 14.34 -6.51
N GLY A 529 24.81 13.49 -5.56
CA GLY A 529 24.56 13.89 -4.17
C GLY A 529 23.39 14.88 -4.02
N ILE A 530 22.42 14.85 -4.93
CA ILE A 530 21.29 15.79 -4.90
C ILE A 530 20.25 15.29 -3.90
N VAL A 531 20.06 16.08 -2.84
CA VAL A 531 19.05 15.87 -1.80
C VAL A 531 18.09 17.07 -1.78
N GLU A 532 16.81 16.78 -1.92
CA GLU A 532 15.74 17.78 -2.01
C GLU A 532 14.63 17.50 -0.99
N VAL A 533 13.89 18.55 -0.62
CA VAL A 533 12.68 18.41 0.19
C VAL A 533 11.54 17.91 -0.69
N VAL A 534 10.98 16.76 -0.35
CA VAL A 534 9.87 16.11 -1.07
C VAL A 534 8.55 16.18 -0.29
N GLY A 535 8.58 16.59 0.98
CA GLY A 535 7.38 16.92 1.75
C GLY A 535 7.68 17.59 3.08
N VAL A 536 6.63 17.84 3.86
CA VAL A 536 6.72 18.44 5.21
C VAL A 536 6.01 17.54 6.20
N LEU A 537 6.67 17.10 7.27
CA LEU A 537 6.06 16.30 8.32
C LEU A 537 5.00 17.12 9.07
N THR A 538 3.72 16.72 9.04
CA THR A 538 2.65 17.54 9.65
C THR A 538 1.74 16.76 10.59
N ARG A 539 1.71 15.43 10.53
CA ARG A 539 0.80 14.66 11.38
C ARG A 539 1.30 13.27 11.63
N GLY A 540 0.82 12.68 12.72
CA GLY A 540 1.00 11.27 13.00
C GLY A 540 -0.32 10.56 13.16
N PHE A 541 -0.26 9.26 12.93
CA PHE A 541 -1.36 8.34 13.06
C PHE A 541 -1.06 7.29 14.13
N PRO A 542 -2.08 6.91 14.93
CA PRO A 542 -3.40 7.51 14.94
C PRO A 542 -3.39 8.88 15.65
N GLU A 543 -4.19 9.84 15.16
CA GLU A 543 -4.19 11.23 15.66
C GLU A 543 -4.46 11.33 17.16
N PHE A 544 -5.29 10.43 17.69
CA PHE A 544 -5.63 10.43 19.10
C PHE A 544 -4.44 10.11 20.02
N ASN A 545 -3.37 9.50 19.49
CA ASN A 545 -2.17 9.18 20.25
C ASN A 545 -1.53 10.44 20.86
N PHE A 546 -1.61 11.56 20.15
CA PHE A 546 -1.07 12.84 20.61
C PHE A 546 -1.84 13.42 21.81
N CYS A 547 -3.08 13.00 22.01
CA CYS A 547 -3.94 13.39 23.12
C CYS A 547 -3.78 12.48 24.37
N LEU A 548 -3.02 11.39 24.27
CA LEU A 548 -2.80 10.46 25.38
C LEU A 548 -1.76 10.99 26.38
N ASP A 549 -1.96 10.73 27.67
CA ASP A 549 -0.90 10.99 28.66
C ASP A 549 0.28 10.02 28.45
N LYS A 550 1.46 10.38 28.99
CA LYS A 550 2.68 9.58 28.81
C LYS A 550 2.55 8.12 29.25
N ARG A 551 1.73 7.81 30.26
CA ARG A 551 1.54 6.43 30.73
C ARG A 551 0.73 5.61 29.74
N HIS A 552 -0.25 6.22 29.09
CA HIS A 552 -1.13 5.54 28.14
C HIS A 552 -0.51 5.39 26.75
N LYS A 553 0.47 6.23 26.38
CA LYS A 553 1.22 6.11 25.11
C LYS A 553 1.97 4.78 24.98
N TYR A 554 2.47 4.21 26.07
CA TYR A 554 3.20 2.92 26.08
C TYR A 554 2.39 1.71 25.63
N TYR A 555 1.07 1.83 25.62
CA TYR A 555 0.19 0.72 25.31
C TYR A 555 -0.23 0.70 23.84
N LEU A 556 0.03 1.77 23.09
CA LEU A 556 -0.09 1.74 21.64
C LEU A 556 1.27 1.27 21.06
N PRO A 557 1.33 0.08 20.44
CA PRO A 557 2.56 -0.43 19.88
C PRO A 557 3.17 0.50 18.82
N ASP A 558 4.50 0.61 18.76
CA ASP A 558 5.23 1.43 17.79
C ASP A 558 4.92 1.06 16.33
N ASN A 559 4.65 -0.21 16.07
CA ASN A 559 4.25 -0.68 14.75
C ASN A 559 2.83 -0.27 14.36
N CYS A 560 2.02 0.22 15.29
CA CYS A 560 0.72 0.81 15.01
C CYS A 560 0.79 2.33 14.80
N ARG A 561 1.99 2.92 14.84
CA ARG A 561 2.18 4.36 14.71
C ARG A 561 2.95 4.67 13.43
N PHE A 562 2.52 5.67 12.70
CA PHE A 562 3.23 6.16 11.51
C PHE A 562 3.01 7.65 11.35
N GLU A 563 3.94 8.31 10.71
CA GLU A 563 3.89 9.75 10.48
C GLU A 563 3.56 10.04 9.01
N ALA A 564 3.06 11.24 8.76
CA ALA A 564 2.70 11.67 7.43
C ALA A 564 2.86 13.18 7.23
N GLY A 565 2.94 13.56 5.96
CA GLY A 565 3.14 14.93 5.57
C GLY A 565 2.74 15.20 4.13
N PRO A 566 2.23 16.40 3.79
CA PRO A 566 1.97 16.75 2.40
C PRO A 566 3.24 16.68 1.55
N ARG A 567 3.08 16.19 0.32
CA ARG A 567 4.10 16.23 -0.73
C ARG A 567 4.41 17.69 -1.11
N MET A 568 5.67 17.98 -1.42
CA MET A 568 6.05 19.30 -1.95
C MET A 568 5.38 19.59 -3.29
N THR A 569 5.08 18.58 -4.10
CA THR A 569 4.30 18.74 -5.34
C THR A 569 2.88 19.23 -5.06
N SER A 570 2.20 18.65 -4.06
CA SER A 570 0.86 19.11 -3.64
C SER A 570 0.90 20.56 -3.14
N ILE A 571 1.95 20.93 -2.40
CA ILE A 571 2.16 22.30 -1.93
C ILE A 571 2.38 23.23 -3.14
N TYR A 572 3.27 22.87 -4.06
CA TYR A 572 3.57 23.63 -5.29
C TYR A 572 2.32 23.87 -6.14
N GLU A 573 1.52 22.84 -6.39
CA GLU A 573 0.26 22.93 -7.13
C GLU A 573 -0.73 23.88 -6.45
N ARG A 574 -0.88 23.74 -5.13
CA ARG A 574 -1.77 24.58 -4.33
C ARG A 574 -1.38 26.05 -4.40
N MET A 575 -0.09 26.33 -4.33
CA MET A 575 0.45 27.69 -4.41
C MET A 575 0.28 28.34 -5.77
N THR A 576 0.53 27.57 -6.85
CA THR A 576 0.35 28.03 -8.23
C THR A 576 -1.09 28.50 -8.48
N SER A 577 -2.06 27.89 -7.81
CA SER A 577 -3.47 28.28 -7.92
C SER A 577 -3.85 29.59 -7.19
N GLN A 578 -2.99 30.13 -6.33
CA GLN A 578 -3.30 31.26 -5.45
C GLN A 578 -2.50 32.54 -5.74
N SER A 579 -1.17 32.46 -5.92
CA SER A 579 -0.35 33.66 -6.20
C SER A 579 1.04 33.31 -6.74
N ASN A 580 1.45 33.96 -7.83
CA ASN A 580 2.79 33.85 -8.41
C ASN A 580 3.89 34.47 -7.52
N GLU A 581 3.54 35.40 -6.63
CA GLU A 581 4.50 36.05 -5.73
C GLU A 581 5.01 35.08 -4.65
N ILE A 582 4.09 34.36 -4.01
CA ILE A 582 4.40 33.33 -3.00
C ILE A 582 5.25 32.21 -3.62
N MET A 583 4.96 31.87 -4.88
CA MET A 583 5.75 30.87 -5.63
C MET A 583 7.20 31.31 -5.81
N ALA A 584 7.43 32.56 -6.20
CA ALA A 584 8.78 33.12 -6.29
C ALA A 584 9.46 33.22 -4.91
N ASP A 585 8.69 33.45 -3.84
CA ASP A 585 9.20 33.55 -2.47
C ASP A 585 9.63 32.19 -1.89
N LEU A 586 9.02 31.09 -2.34
CA LEU A 586 9.29 29.75 -1.81
C LEU A 586 10.21 28.92 -2.72
N PHE A 587 10.01 29.00 -4.04
CA PHE A 587 10.60 28.10 -5.03
C PHE A 587 11.63 28.72 -5.96
N GLY A 588 11.84 30.04 -5.86
CA GLY A 588 12.76 30.80 -6.71
C GLY A 588 12.12 31.12 -8.04
#